data_AF-A0A423NW90-F1
#
_entry.id   AF-A0A423NW90-F1
#
_cell.length_a   1.000
_cell.length_b   1.000
_cell.length_c   1.000
_cell.angle_alpha   90.00
_cell.angle_beta   90.00
_cell.angle_gamma   90.00
#
_symmetry.space_group_name_H-M   'P 1'
#
loop_
_entity.id
_entity.type
_entity.pdbx_description
1 polymer ?
#
loop_
_entity_poly.entity_id
_entity_poly.type
_entity_poly.pdbx_seq_one_letter_code
_entity_poly.pdbx_strand_id
1 'polypeptide(L)'
;MDCWSVLHLHDDAETRDIKRAYARLLKTFRPDEDAEGFQRLREAYEQALAIAQWRLENAEPADEEDVAVATASSAFAALAVDAALANKHSHRQNPSWDFADLDVPPVTPAAPEPFAPPAKDDVLPVEPLTAAPDTEAYALEAQAARQLLEGLSPENLDERWDQAQQQGCAKAFERLLLQLCFEQPQLRSPVLNWAVEQLGWLGPWQDVLINDRQREVLAENLMADYRDHLQALLESQSEREFLNLLKRYSAQPWLQVFDRREQWQQTLLHLLNDTEWSVPLFDRIGQLFGWDHNKGLHPQPDWLWDTLIERCNQESFYDNLRAKAESDRTWAADVQAAHLLINPLKPRQQKKIIDGFGQNEWQACHDLSEKLTWRFPELLARLPYADAFYWRRFFPRPIAAETWVRVWAAIALALCLFYLGLEKRDAANLIFIPMIFACVPVWFFRFALSWWVVLTAHVIVPDLWLTEGLIPRKWNPDTRWLVIRHGVPQVVMLLLFSLMLGPLGALTYVGTLLIGLVHKRRIGSLDPQLSHRRPWLTALHWAHFSPLQLLFLVVMTAITAASRLGFSLSQLMPG
;
A
#
# COMPACT_ATOMS: atom_id res chain seq x y z
N MET A 1 31.33 -47.27 -3.91
CA MET A 1 30.19 -47.46 -4.84
C MET A 1 29.62 -46.10 -5.12
N ASP A 2 29.14 -45.86 -6.34
CA ASP A 2 28.54 -44.58 -6.68
C ASP A 2 27.15 -44.46 -6.02
N CYS A 3 26.83 -43.29 -5.47
CA CYS A 3 25.60 -43.04 -4.72
C CYS A 3 24.33 -43.37 -5.54
N TRP A 4 24.40 -43.17 -6.86
CA TRP A 4 23.34 -43.48 -7.81
C TRP A 4 23.10 -45.00 -7.98
N SER A 5 24.17 -45.79 -7.99
CA SER A 5 24.08 -47.25 -8.07
C SER A 5 23.44 -47.87 -6.82
N VAL A 6 23.65 -47.27 -5.65
CA VAL A 6 23.07 -47.72 -4.37
C VAL A 6 21.58 -47.37 -4.29
N LEU A 7 21.18 -46.22 -4.84
CA LEU A 7 19.78 -45.77 -4.88
C LEU A 7 18.99 -46.35 -6.06
N HIS A 8 19.64 -47.08 -6.97
CA HIS A 8 19.08 -47.55 -8.25
C HIS A 8 18.45 -46.41 -9.06
N LEU A 9 19.13 -45.28 -9.10
CA LEU A 9 18.72 -44.09 -9.84
C LEU A 9 19.76 -43.76 -10.91
N HIS A 10 19.31 -43.05 -11.94
CA HIS A 10 20.20 -42.45 -12.92
C HIS A 10 20.86 -41.20 -12.30
N ASP A 11 22.03 -40.82 -12.82
CA ASP A 11 22.87 -39.77 -12.25
C ASP A 11 22.29 -38.35 -12.38
N ASP A 12 21.15 -38.18 -13.05
CA ASP A 12 20.38 -36.95 -13.31
C ASP A 12 19.10 -36.84 -12.47
N ALA A 13 18.84 -37.76 -11.54
CA ALA A 13 17.59 -37.80 -10.79
C ALA A 13 17.37 -36.58 -9.89
N GLU A 14 16.15 -36.04 -9.89
CA GLU A 14 15.76 -34.88 -9.09
C GLU A 14 15.63 -35.22 -7.59
N THR A 15 15.68 -34.18 -6.73
CA THR A 15 15.56 -34.33 -5.27
C THR A 15 14.32 -35.10 -4.82
N ARG A 16 13.21 -35.00 -5.58
CA ARG A 16 11.96 -35.73 -5.32
C ARG A 16 12.12 -37.23 -5.56
N ASP A 17 12.83 -37.61 -6.62
CA ASP A 17 13.04 -39.01 -7.01
C ASP A 17 14.06 -39.69 -6.09
N ILE A 18 15.10 -38.95 -5.67
CA ILE A 18 16.07 -39.39 -4.64
C ILE A 18 15.35 -39.70 -3.32
N LYS A 19 14.49 -38.79 -2.83
CA LYS A 19 13.70 -39.01 -1.60
C LYS A 19 12.74 -40.19 -1.72
N ARG A 20 12.13 -40.38 -2.89
CA ARG A 20 11.20 -41.48 -3.16
C ARG A 20 11.91 -42.84 -3.24
N ALA A 21 13.10 -42.90 -3.84
CA ALA A 21 13.92 -44.10 -3.88
C ALA A 21 14.45 -44.47 -2.49
N TYR A 22 14.95 -43.49 -1.74
CA TYR A 22 15.39 -43.67 -0.36
C TYR A 22 14.26 -44.22 0.52
N ALA A 23 13.06 -43.62 0.48
CA ALA A 23 11.92 -44.09 1.26
C ALA A 23 11.43 -45.50 0.88
N ARG A 24 11.68 -45.93 -0.37
CA ARG A 24 11.39 -47.30 -0.83
C ARG A 24 12.41 -48.30 -0.27
N LEU A 25 13.70 -47.96 -0.34
CA LEU A 25 14.80 -48.81 0.13
C LEU A 25 14.89 -48.85 1.66
N LEU A 26 14.45 -47.79 2.35
CA LEU A 26 14.36 -47.74 3.82
C LEU A 26 13.42 -48.81 4.40
N LYS A 27 12.44 -49.27 3.60
CA LYS A 27 11.55 -50.35 4.02
C LYS A 27 12.23 -51.72 4.02
N THR A 28 13.33 -51.86 3.27
CA THR A 28 14.10 -53.08 3.08
C THR A 28 15.34 -53.10 3.98
N PHE A 29 16.04 -51.97 4.12
CA PHE A 29 17.21 -51.83 4.99
C PHE A 29 16.79 -51.18 6.31
N ARG A 30 16.38 -52.00 7.28
CA ARG A 30 16.03 -51.53 8.63
C ARG A 30 17.27 -51.44 9.51
N PRO A 31 17.43 -50.39 10.34
CA PRO A 31 18.60 -50.21 11.21
C PRO A 31 18.86 -51.40 12.16
N ASP A 32 17.79 -52.09 12.55
CA ASP A 32 17.84 -53.19 13.53
C ASP A 32 18.26 -54.53 12.92
N GLU A 33 18.15 -54.68 11.58
CA GLU A 33 18.42 -55.93 10.85
C GLU A 33 19.73 -55.86 10.04
N ASP A 34 20.07 -54.69 9.47
CA ASP A 34 21.30 -54.47 8.71
C ASP A 34 21.83 -53.04 8.90
N ALA A 35 22.59 -52.84 9.97
CA ALA A 35 23.15 -51.54 10.33
C ALA A 35 24.14 -51.01 9.28
N GLU A 36 24.97 -51.88 8.69
CA GLU A 36 25.93 -51.49 7.65
C GLU A 36 25.24 -51.16 6.32
N GLY A 37 24.20 -51.90 5.94
CA GLY A 37 23.38 -51.62 4.77
C GLY A 37 22.60 -50.32 4.90
N PHE A 38 22.08 -50.04 6.10
CA PHE A 38 21.42 -48.77 6.41
C PHE A 38 22.38 -47.58 6.34
N GLN A 39 23.59 -47.71 6.90
CA GLN A 39 24.63 -46.67 6.80
C GLN A 39 24.99 -46.38 5.34
N ARG A 40 25.24 -47.42 4.53
CA ARG A 40 25.53 -47.27 3.10
C ARG A 40 24.39 -46.60 2.33
N LEU A 41 23.13 -46.94 2.62
CA LEU A 41 21.97 -46.31 2.00
C LEU A 41 21.84 -44.83 2.39
N ARG A 42 22.12 -44.50 3.66
CA ARG A 42 22.04 -43.14 4.17
C ARG A 42 23.16 -42.25 3.62
N GLU A 43 24.39 -42.75 3.58
CA GLU A 43 25.52 -42.05 2.96
C GLU A 43 25.27 -41.79 1.47
N ALA A 44 24.75 -42.78 0.73
CA ALA A 44 24.39 -42.61 -0.68
C ALA A 44 23.25 -41.59 -0.87
N TYR A 45 22.25 -41.58 0.01
CA TYR A 45 21.19 -40.58 0.00
C TYR A 45 21.71 -39.17 0.28
N GLU A 46 22.54 -38.99 1.31
CA GLU A 46 23.11 -37.69 1.66
C GLU A 46 24.03 -37.17 0.55
N GLN A 47 24.85 -38.03 -0.07
CA GLN A 47 25.68 -37.68 -1.22
C GLN A 47 24.85 -37.31 -2.46
N ALA A 48 23.86 -38.12 -2.83
CA ALA A 48 23.00 -37.84 -3.99
C ALA A 48 22.20 -36.55 -3.79
N LEU A 49 21.73 -36.29 -2.57
CA LEU A 49 20.99 -35.09 -2.22
C LEU A 49 21.90 -33.85 -2.22
N ALA A 50 23.13 -33.96 -1.73
CA ALA A 50 24.13 -32.89 -1.81
C ALA A 50 24.51 -32.56 -3.27
N ILE A 51 24.67 -33.57 -4.13
CA ILE A 51 24.92 -33.38 -5.57
C ILE A 51 23.72 -32.74 -6.26
N ALA A 52 22.50 -33.18 -5.97
CA ALA A 52 21.28 -32.59 -6.53
C ALA A 52 21.06 -31.15 -6.05
N GLN A 53 21.37 -30.84 -4.79
CA GLN A 53 21.34 -29.47 -4.26
C GLN A 53 22.41 -28.59 -4.89
N TRP A 54 23.65 -29.08 -4.99
CA TRP A 54 24.75 -28.39 -5.67
C TRP A 54 24.42 -28.11 -7.14
N ARG A 55 23.73 -29.03 -7.84
CA ARG A 55 23.23 -28.81 -9.20
C ARG A 55 22.08 -27.84 -9.30
N LEU A 56 21.30 -27.64 -8.24
CA LEU A 56 20.20 -26.67 -8.22
C LEU A 56 20.73 -25.26 -7.90
N GLU A 57 21.75 -25.19 -7.05
CA GLU A 57 22.49 -23.98 -6.69
C GLU A 57 23.45 -23.53 -7.81
N ASN A 58 24.05 -24.49 -8.53
CA ASN A 58 24.89 -24.30 -9.72
C ASN A 58 24.19 -24.71 -11.02
N ALA A 59 22.84 -24.77 -11.01
CA ALA A 59 22.08 -25.00 -12.23
C ALA A 59 22.41 -23.87 -13.18
N GLU A 60 22.94 -24.20 -14.35
CA GLU A 60 22.88 -23.27 -15.47
C GLU A 60 21.41 -22.83 -15.62
N PRO A 61 21.17 -21.54 -15.97
CA PRO A 61 19.80 -21.04 -16.13
C PRO A 61 19.00 -22.03 -16.99
N ALA A 62 17.76 -22.30 -16.58
CA ALA A 62 16.82 -23.17 -17.29
C ALA A 62 17.01 -23.05 -18.81
N ASP A 63 16.99 -24.18 -19.53
CA ASP A 63 17.30 -24.26 -20.95
C ASP A 63 16.76 -23.04 -21.70
N GLU A 64 17.58 -22.42 -22.55
CA GLU A 64 17.24 -21.14 -23.20
C GLU A 64 15.87 -21.17 -23.88
N GLU A 65 15.43 -22.34 -24.36
CA GLU A 65 14.12 -22.58 -24.95
C GLU A 65 12.97 -22.45 -23.93
N ASP A 66 13.09 -23.02 -22.72
CA ASP A 66 12.05 -22.96 -21.69
C ASP A 66 11.88 -21.54 -21.13
N VAL A 67 13.00 -20.84 -20.93
CA VAL A 67 12.99 -19.42 -20.50
C VAL A 67 12.35 -18.56 -21.59
N ALA A 68 12.59 -18.87 -22.86
CA ALA A 68 12.03 -18.11 -23.97
C ALA A 68 10.51 -18.28 -24.09
N VAL A 69 10.02 -19.51 -23.93
CA VAL A 69 8.58 -19.82 -23.94
C VAL A 69 7.88 -19.17 -22.76
N ALA A 70 8.45 -19.26 -21.55
CA ALA A 70 7.89 -18.63 -20.35
C ALA A 70 7.84 -17.10 -20.48
N THR A 71 8.94 -16.47 -20.93
CA THR A 71 9.01 -15.03 -21.17
C THR A 71 7.96 -14.57 -22.18
N ALA A 72 7.78 -15.31 -23.28
CA ALA A 72 6.75 -14.99 -24.28
C ALA A 72 5.34 -15.10 -23.68
N SER A 73 5.05 -16.18 -22.96
CA SER A 73 3.77 -16.41 -22.29
C SER A 73 3.42 -15.27 -21.32
N SER A 74 4.35 -14.90 -20.44
CA SER A 74 4.19 -13.78 -19.51
C SER A 74 3.97 -12.45 -20.24
N ALA A 75 4.68 -12.21 -21.35
CA ALA A 75 4.48 -11.01 -22.14
C ALA A 75 3.06 -10.93 -22.73
N PHE A 76 2.53 -12.04 -23.26
CA PHE A 76 1.15 -12.08 -23.74
C PHE A 76 0.12 -11.92 -22.61
N ALA A 77 0.37 -12.53 -21.45
CA ALA A 77 -0.49 -12.39 -20.28
C ALA A 77 -0.57 -10.93 -19.82
N ALA A 78 0.55 -10.23 -19.74
CA ALA A 78 0.58 -8.80 -19.44
C ALA A 78 -0.25 -7.97 -20.43
N LEU A 79 -0.09 -8.19 -21.74
CA LEU A 79 -0.87 -7.47 -22.76
C LEU A 79 -2.39 -7.71 -22.61
N ALA A 80 -2.79 -8.93 -22.25
CA ALA A 80 -4.20 -9.25 -22.00
C ALA A 80 -4.76 -8.51 -20.78
N VAL A 81 -3.97 -8.41 -19.70
CA VAL A 81 -4.34 -7.65 -18.50
C VAL A 81 -4.47 -6.16 -18.83
N ASP A 82 -3.56 -5.57 -19.59
CA ASP A 82 -3.64 -4.16 -20.03
C ASP A 82 -4.94 -3.87 -20.79
N ALA A 83 -5.29 -4.75 -21.74
CA ALA A 83 -6.53 -4.64 -22.50
C ALA A 83 -7.78 -4.76 -21.60
N ALA A 84 -7.76 -5.68 -20.62
CA ALA A 84 -8.84 -5.83 -19.65
C ALA A 84 -8.99 -4.60 -18.74
N LEU A 85 -7.89 -4.04 -18.25
CA LEU A 85 -7.88 -2.83 -17.43
C LEU A 85 -8.36 -1.60 -18.21
N ALA A 86 -7.96 -1.46 -19.48
CA ALA A 86 -8.43 -0.39 -20.35
C ALA A 86 -9.96 -0.44 -20.54
N ASN A 87 -10.52 -1.64 -20.77
CA ASN A 87 -11.98 -1.83 -20.88
C ASN A 87 -12.73 -1.55 -19.56
N LYS A 88 -12.12 -1.85 -18.41
CA LYS A 88 -12.72 -1.57 -17.10
C LYS A 88 -12.86 -0.05 -16.84
N HIS A 89 -11.86 0.72 -17.27
CA HIS A 89 -11.88 2.19 -17.14
C HIS A 89 -12.91 2.85 -18.08
N SER A 90 -13.11 2.32 -19.29
CA SER A 90 -14.17 2.83 -20.18
C SER A 90 -15.58 2.57 -19.64
N HIS A 91 -15.79 1.48 -18.90
CA HIS A 91 -17.08 1.20 -18.26
C HIS A 91 -17.33 2.01 -16.97
N ARG A 92 -16.29 2.35 -16.19
CA ARG A 92 -16.44 3.24 -15.02
C ARG A 92 -16.80 4.68 -15.37
N GLN A 93 -16.51 5.14 -16.59
CA GLN A 93 -16.83 6.51 -17.03
C GLN A 93 -18.31 6.73 -17.37
N ASN A 94 -19.20 5.74 -17.14
CA ASN A 94 -20.63 5.95 -17.36
C ASN A 94 -21.57 5.19 -16.40
N PRO A 95 -21.63 5.55 -15.12
CA PRO A 95 -22.90 5.72 -14.45
C PRO A 95 -23.19 7.23 -14.51
N SER A 96 -23.97 7.66 -15.51
CA SER A 96 -24.73 8.89 -15.34
C SER A 96 -25.59 8.67 -14.10
N TRP A 97 -25.22 9.27 -12.98
CA TRP A 97 -26.10 9.35 -11.82
C TRP A 97 -27.31 10.14 -12.29
N ASP A 98 -28.43 9.44 -12.49
CA ASP A 98 -29.68 10.07 -12.82
C ASP A 98 -30.24 10.67 -11.52
N PHE A 99 -29.82 11.91 -11.24
CA PHE A 99 -30.30 12.67 -10.08
C PHE A 99 -31.81 12.95 -10.15
N ALA A 100 -32.49 12.56 -11.24
CA ALA A 100 -33.92 12.74 -11.42
C ALA A 100 -34.80 11.80 -10.59
N ASP A 101 -34.26 10.67 -10.08
CA ASP A 101 -35.04 9.66 -9.35
C ASP A 101 -34.91 9.73 -7.80
N LEU A 102 -34.17 10.71 -7.28
CA LEU A 102 -34.12 10.96 -5.84
C LEU A 102 -35.24 11.91 -5.45
N ASP A 103 -36.44 11.36 -5.21
CA ASP A 103 -37.51 12.01 -4.45
C ASP A 103 -37.07 12.15 -2.99
N VAL A 104 -36.21 13.14 -2.73
CA VAL A 104 -35.92 13.62 -1.38
C VAL A 104 -37.03 14.61 -1.04
N PRO A 105 -37.97 14.30 -0.14
CA PRO A 105 -38.93 15.28 0.32
C PRO A 105 -38.16 16.44 0.97
N PRO A 106 -38.52 17.71 0.72
CA PRO A 106 -37.86 18.84 1.35
C PRO A 106 -38.03 18.71 2.87
N VAL A 107 -36.95 18.38 3.56
CA VAL A 107 -36.87 18.50 5.01
C VAL A 107 -36.87 19.99 5.32
N THR A 108 -38.06 20.54 5.52
CA THR A 108 -38.23 21.81 6.19
C THR A 108 -37.61 21.66 7.58
N PRO A 109 -36.56 22.41 7.97
CA PRO A 109 -36.09 22.36 9.34
C PRO A 109 -37.20 22.97 10.18
N ALA A 110 -37.93 22.13 10.93
CA ALA A 110 -38.77 22.61 12.01
C ALA A 110 -37.85 23.42 12.93
N ALA A 111 -38.17 24.70 13.10
CA ALA A 111 -37.45 25.57 14.00
C ALA A 111 -37.35 24.90 15.38
N PRO A 112 -36.16 24.83 16.00
CA PRO A 112 -36.05 24.32 17.35
C PRO A 112 -36.93 25.18 18.26
N GLU A 113 -37.84 24.54 18.99
CA GLU A 113 -38.57 25.24 20.04
C GLU A 113 -37.56 25.86 21.01
N PRO A 114 -37.76 27.12 21.46
CA PRO A 114 -36.87 27.75 22.40
C PRO A 114 -36.76 26.90 23.66
N PHE A 115 -35.54 26.46 24.00
CA PHE A 115 -35.26 25.85 25.29
C PHE A 115 -35.63 26.84 26.39
N ALA A 116 -36.70 26.55 27.12
CA ALA A 116 -37.02 27.25 28.36
C ALA A 116 -36.11 26.68 29.46
N PRO A 117 -35.16 27.46 30.00
CA PRO A 117 -34.38 27.00 31.14
C PRO A 117 -35.32 26.72 32.32
N PRO A 118 -35.11 25.65 33.10
CA PRO A 118 -35.88 25.43 34.31
C PRO A 118 -35.72 26.66 35.22
N ALA A 119 -36.83 27.11 35.79
CA ALA A 119 -36.84 28.21 36.74
C ALA A 119 -35.84 27.91 37.87
N LYS A 120 -34.81 28.75 37.99
CA LYS A 120 -34.06 28.90 39.23
C LYS A 120 -35.04 29.45 40.26
N ASP A 121 -35.74 28.59 40.97
CA ASP A 121 -36.38 28.90 42.26
C ASP A 121 -37.00 27.60 42.81
N ASP A 122 -36.13 26.67 43.16
CA ASP A 122 -36.40 25.65 44.19
C ASP A 122 -35.08 25.36 44.92
N VAL A 123 -34.39 26.44 45.33
CA VAL A 123 -33.45 26.33 46.45
C VAL A 123 -34.28 26.53 47.70
N LEU A 124 -34.78 25.42 48.26
CA LEU A 124 -35.28 25.41 49.63
C LEU A 124 -34.18 26.01 50.52
N PRO A 125 -34.45 27.08 51.28
CA PRO A 125 -33.51 27.60 52.25
C PRO A 125 -33.20 26.48 53.24
N VAL A 126 -31.95 26.04 53.27
CA VAL A 126 -31.46 25.17 54.34
C VAL A 126 -31.55 26.01 55.61
N GLU A 127 -32.49 25.63 56.48
CA GLU A 127 -32.61 26.13 57.84
C GLU A 127 -31.23 26.00 58.52
N PRO A 128 -30.67 27.07 59.10
CA PRO A 128 -29.43 26.96 59.83
C PRO A 128 -29.68 26.07 61.06
N LEU A 129 -29.15 24.85 61.01
CA LEU A 129 -29.08 23.93 62.14
C LEU A 129 -28.56 24.70 63.35
N THR A 130 -29.46 24.97 64.29
CA THR A 130 -29.18 25.52 65.61
C THR A 130 -28.07 24.72 66.26
N ALA A 131 -27.01 25.42 66.67
CA ALA A 131 -25.89 24.90 67.43
C ALA A 131 -26.40 24.11 68.65
N ALA A 132 -26.10 22.81 68.66
CA ALA A 132 -26.25 21.90 69.78
C ALA A 132 -24.82 21.47 70.26
N PRO A 133 -24.68 20.80 71.42
CA PRO A 133 -23.50 20.81 72.29
C PRO A 133 -22.25 20.02 71.82
N ASP A 134 -22.15 19.70 70.52
CA ASP A 134 -21.15 18.75 70.00
C ASP A 134 -19.77 19.36 69.70
N THR A 135 -19.62 20.69 69.83
CA THR A 135 -18.41 21.43 69.40
C THR A 135 -17.11 21.02 70.13
N GLU A 136 -17.18 20.65 71.41
CA GLU A 136 -16.00 20.25 72.20
C GLU A 136 -15.54 18.82 71.87
N ALA A 137 -16.47 17.89 71.69
CA ALA A 137 -16.17 16.51 71.30
C ALA A 137 -15.54 16.46 69.89
N TYR A 138 -16.11 17.21 68.94
CA TYR A 138 -15.53 17.36 67.60
C TYR A 138 -14.14 18.00 67.62
N ALA A 139 -13.88 18.95 68.53
CA ALA A 139 -12.58 19.59 68.66
C ALA A 139 -11.51 18.62 69.22
N LEU A 140 -11.88 17.79 70.19
CA LEU A 140 -11.01 16.74 70.76
C LEU A 140 -10.69 15.65 69.73
N GLU A 141 -11.68 15.18 68.98
CA GLU A 141 -11.48 14.24 67.87
C GLU A 141 -10.57 14.80 66.78
N ALA A 142 -10.76 16.07 66.41
CA ALA A 142 -9.92 16.76 65.43
C ALA A 142 -8.47 16.94 65.92
N GLN A 143 -8.26 17.17 67.22
CA GLN A 143 -6.91 17.31 67.78
C GLN A 143 -6.17 15.97 67.85
N ALA A 144 -6.86 14.88 68.24
CA ALA A 144 -6.29 13.53 68.21
C ALA A 144 -5.91 13.11 66.78
N ALA A 145 -6.80 13.38 65.80
CA ALA A 145 -6.53 13.11 64.40
C ALA A 145 -5.33 13.93 63.84
N ARG A 146 -5.15 15.19 64.25
CA ARG A 146 -3.96 15.99 63.86
C ARG A 146 -2.65 15.40 64.38
N GLN A 147 -2.63 14.87 65.59
CA GLN A 147 -1.43 14.20 66.15
C GLN A 147 -1.08 12.93 65.36
N LEU A 148 -2.07 12.23 64.83
CA LEU A 148 -1.85 11.04 64.00
C LEU A 148 -1.30 11.38 62.59
N LEU A 149 -1.51 12.61 62.12
CA LEU A 149 -0.98 13.10 60.82
C LEU A 149 0.45 13.66 60.92
N GLU A 150 0.97 13.91 62.13
CA GLU A 150 2.35 14.33 62.30
C GLU A 150 3.32 13.19 61.94
N GLY A 151 4.17 13.44 60.93
CA GLY A 151 5.12 12.45 60.41
C GLY A 151 4.47 11.38 59.52
N LEU A 152 3.34 11.68 58.89
CA LEU A 152 2.69 10.77 57.93
C LEU A 152 3.63 10.46 56.76
N SER A 153 3.76 9.18 56.42
CA SER A 153 4.47 8.68 55.25
C SER A 153 3.61 7.60 54.56
N PRO A 154 3.84 7.31 53.27
CA PRO A 154 3.08 6.26 52.57
C PRO A 154 3.14 4.90 53.25
N GLU A 155 4.23 4.61 53.96
CA GLU A 155 4.49 3.33 54.62
C GLU A 155 3.76 3.17 55.96
N ASN A 156 3.38 4.28 56.61
CA ASN A 156 2.74 4.26 57.93
C ASN A 156 1.23 4.55 57.89
N LEU A 157 0.64 4.69 56.70
CA LEU A 157 -0.78 5.03 56.51
C LEU A 157 -1.73 3.99 57.13
N ASP A 158 -1.47 2.70 56.92
CA ASP A 158 -2.30 1.61 57.46
C ASP A 158 -2.31 1.63 59.00
N GLU A 159 -1.12 1.73 59.62
CA GLU A 159 -0.99 1.74 61.08
C GLU A 159 -1.69 2.96 61.71
N ARG A 160 -1.58 4.14 61.07
CA ARG A 160 -2.22 5.36 61.56
C ARG A 160 -3.73 5.33 61.41
N TRP A 161 -4.24 4.67 60.36
CA TRP A 161 -5.67 4.45 60.18
C TRP A 161 -6.24 3.52 61.26
N ASP A 162 -5.58 2.41 61.57
CA ASP A 162 -6.01 1.50 62.64
C ASP A 162 -6.04 2.21 64.01
N GLN A 163 -5.05 3.07 64.28
CA GLN A 163 -5.02 3.90 65.48
C GLN A 163 -6.18 4.91 65.52
N ALA A 164 -6.51 5.53 64.38
CA ALA A 164 -7.64 6.46 64.29
C ALA A 164 -8.99 5.77 64.53
N GLN A 165 -9.14 4.52 64.06
CA GLN A 165 -10.33 3.71 64.35
C GLN A 165 -10.43 3.36 65.84
N GLN A 166 -9.33 2.92 66.46
CA GLN A 166 -9.29 2.56 67.88
C GLN A 166 -9.56 3.76 68.81
N GLN A 167 -9.15 4.96 68.41
CA GLN A 167 -9.34 6.20 69.18
C GLN A 167 -10.70 6.86 68.92
N GLY A 168 -11.53 6.31 68.03
CA GLY A 168 -12.83 6.87 67.66
C GLY A 168 -12.76 8.17 66.84
N CYS A 169 -11.59 8.54 66.32
CA CYS A 169 -11.37 9.79 65.57
C CYS A 169 -11.30 9.58 64.05
N ALA A 170 -11.71 8.42 63.54
CA ALA A 170 -11.63 8.05 62.12
C ALA A 170 -12.20 9.12 61.15
N LYS A 171 -13.41 9.64 61.39
CA LYS A 171 -14.02 10.67 60.53
C LYS A 171 -13.24 11.99 60.52
N ALA A 172 -12.66 12.37 61.65
CA ALA A 172 -11.83 13.57 61.74
C ALA A 172 -10.49 13.36 61.01
N PHE A 173 -9.93 12.16 61.10
CA PHE A 173 -8.72 11.76 60.38
C PHE A 173 -8.92 11.80 58.86
N GLU A 174 -10.00 11.22 58.32
CA GLU A 174 -10.25 11.26 56.86
C GLU A 174 -10.42 12.68 56.32
N ARG A 175 -11.12 13.57 57.06
CA ARG A 175 -11.29 14.98 56.68
C ARG A 175 -9.96 15.73 56.61
N LEU A 176 -9.08 15.48 57.57
CA LEU A 176 -7.75 16.09 57.61
C LEU A 176 -6.82 15.47 56.56
N LEU A 177 -6.95 14.17 56.28
CA LEU A 177 -6.25 13.49 55.18
C LEU A 177 -6.61 14.12 53.83
N LEU A 178 -7.90 14.43 53.62
CA LEU A 178 -8.38 15.11 52.42
C LEU A 178 -7.76 16.51 52.30
N GLN A 179 -7.71 17.26 53.40
CA GLN A 179 -7.08 18.57 53.44
C GLN A 179 -5.57 18.47 53.10
N LEU A 180 -4.88 17.48 53.67
CA LEU A 180 -3.47 17.22 53.41
C LEU A 180 -3.20 16.93 51.92
N CYS A 181 -4.08 16.19 51.23
CA CYS A 181 -3.97 15.97 49.78
C CYS A 181 -3.96 17.29 48.97
N PHE A 182 -4.68 18.32 49.42
CA PHE A 182 -4.68 19.63 48.76
C PHE A 182 -3.51 20.52 49.18
N GLU A 183 -3.08 20.45 50.45
CA GLU A 183 -1.98 21.25 51.00
C GLU A 183 -0.59 20.75 50.58
N GLN A 184 -0.40 19.42 50.43
CA GLN A 184 0.88 18.80 50.15
C GLN A 184 0.83 17.97 48.85
N PRO A 185 1.22 18.54 47.69
CA PRO A 185 1.15 17.83 46.41
C PRO A 185 1.97 16.54 46.35
N GLN A 186 3.08 16.46 47.08
CA GLN A 186 4.01 15.32 47.06
C GLN A 186 3.42 14.05 47.70
N LEU A 187 2.56 14.20 48.71
CA LEU A 187 1.90 13.09 49.39
C LEU A 187 0.55 12.75 48.77
N ARG A 188 0.03 13.59 47.87
CA ARG A 188 -1.31 13.42 47.27
C ARG A 188 -1.47 12.06 46.61
N SER A 189 -0.61 11.70 45.66
CA SER A 189 -0.72 10.45 44.88
C SER A 189 -0.67 9.18 45.73
N PRO A 190 0.31 8.98 46.65
CA PRO A 190 0.35 7.79 47.48
C PRO A 190 -0.83 7.72 48.47
N VAL A 191 -1.20 8.85 49.08
CA VAL A 191 -2.35 8.91 50.02
C VAL A 191 -3.65 8.65 49.28
N LEU A 192 -3.83 9.19 48.07
CA LEU A 192 -5.05 9.02 47.29
C LEU A 192 -5.21 7.59 46.78
N ASN A 193 -4.13 6.95 46.31
CA ASN A 193 -4.16 5.53 45.93
C ASN A 193 -4.57 4.64 47.10
N TRP A 194 -3.97 4.88 48.27
CA TRP A 194 -4.32 4.17 49.50
C TRP A 194 -5.78 4.41 49.91
N ALA A 195 -6.23 5.67 49.91
CA ALA A 195 -7.58 6.03 50.31
C ALA A 195 -8.66 5.49 49.35
N VAL A 196 -8.34 5.36 48.07
CA VAL A 196 -9.23 4.70 47.10
C VAL A 196 -9.33 3.19 47.38
N GLU A 197 -8.22 2.52 47.68
CA GLU A 197 -8.20 1.07 47.93
C GLU A 197 -8.82 0.70 49.29
N GLN A 198 -8.54 1.45 50.36
CA GLN A 198 -8.96 1.12 51.73
C GLN A 198 -10.24 1.84 52.18
N LEU A 199 -10.43 3.10 51.79
CA LEU A 199 -11.54 3.95 52.24
C LEU A 199 -12.64 4.12 51.18
N GLY A 200 -12.46 3.56 49.98
CA GLY A 200 -13.43 3.67 48.89
C GLY A 200 -13.66 5.09 48.39
N TRP A 201 -12.68 5.98 48.57
CA TRP A 201 -12.76 7.37 48.09
C TRP A 201 -13.09 7.44 46.60
N LEU A 202 -13.83 8.49 46.21
CA LEU A 202 -14.33 8.73 44.84
C LEU A 202 -15.35 7.68 44.34
N GLY A 203 -15.61 6.63 45.12
CA GLY A 203 -16.60 5.61 44.83
C GLY A 203 -17.99 5.91 45.42
N PRO A 204 -18.99 5.06 45.11
CA PRO A 204 -20.37 5.25 45.57
C PRO A 204 -20.57 5.04 47.09
N TRP A 205 -19.60 4.44 47.79
CA TRP A 205 -19.68 4.09 49.21
C TRP A 205 -18.81 4.98 50.11
N GLN A 206 -18.51 6.21 49.68
CA GLN A 206 -17.68 7.14 50.46
C GLN A 206 -18.44 7.67 51.70
N ASP A 207 -17.77 7.68 52.86
CA ASP A 207 -18.30 8.26 54.09
C ASP A 207 -17.97 9.76 54.25
N VAL A 208 -16.92 10.25 53.59
CA VAL A 208 -16.53 11.68 53.59
C VAL A 208 -17.32 12.47 52.54
N LEU A 209 -17.86 13.61 52.95
CA LEU A 209 -18.45 14.58 52.04
C LEU A 209 -17.36 15.32 51.27
N ILE A 210 -17.05 14.84 50.06
CA ILE A 210 -16.16 15.51 49.10
C ILE A 210 -17.01 16.33 48.12
N ASN A 211 -16.74 17.64 48.03
CA ASN A 211 -17.39 18.55 47.08
C ASN A 211 -17.10 18.13 45.63
N ASP A 212 -18.02 18.38 44.70
CA ASP A 212 -17.91 17.95 43.29
C ASP A 212 -16.63 18.46 42.64
N ARG A 213 -16.27 19.73 42.85
CA ARG A 213 -15.01 20.30 42.34
C ARG A 213 -13.76 19.65 42.93
N GLN A 214 -13.79 19.30 44.21
CA GLN A 214 -12.68 18.60 44.87
C GLN A 214 -12.56 17.17 44.34
N ARG A 215 -13.70 16.51 44.10
CA ARG A 215 -13.78 15.17 43.53
C ARG A 215 -13.21 15.14 42.12
N GLU A 216 -13.55 16.11 41.28
CA GLU A 216 -12.99 16.24 39.93
C GLU A 216 -11.48 16.39 39.95
N VAL A 217 -10.95 17.32 40.76
CA VAL A 217 -9.49 17.54 40.84
C VAL A 217 -8.77 16.27 41.32
N LEU A 218 -9.28 15.59 42.34
CA LEU A 218 -8.65 14.36 42.84
C LEU A 218 -8.71 13.23 41.79
N ALA A 219 -9.86 13.05 41.14
CA ALA A 219 -10.02 12.06 40.09
C ALA A 219 -9.07 12.32 38.90
N GLU A 220 -8.97 13.56 38.42
CA GLU A 220 -8.07 13.95 37.33
C GLU A 220 -6.60 13.69 37.65
N ASN A 221 -6.15 14.07 38.86
CA ASN A 221 -4.78 13.79 39.28
C ASN A 221 -4.50 12.28 39.31
N LEU A 222 -5.43 11.49 39.86
CA LEU A 222 -5.26 10.04 39.94
C LEU A 222 -5.23 9.37 38.56
N MET A 223 -6.10 9.81 37.64
CA MET A 223 -6.08 9.33 36.25
C MET A 223 -4.79 9.72 35.53
N ALA A 224 -4.26 10.93 35.79
CA ALA A 224 -2.98 11.36 35.24
C ALA A 224 -1.83 10.46 35.73
N ASP A 225 -1.78 10.15 37.03
CA ASP A 225 -0.79 9.24 37.60
C ASP A 225 -0.88 7.83 36.97
N TYR A 226 -2.10 7.32 36.76
CA TYR A 226 -2.31 6.03 36.09
C TYR A 226 -1.87 6.06 34.63
N ARG A 227 -2.18 7.14 33.91
CA ARG A 227 -1.74 7.35 32.52
C ARG A 227 -0.21 7.36 32.42
N ASP A 228 0.47 8.10 33.28
CA ASP A 228 1.93 8.26 33.23
C ASP A 228 2.64 6.93 33.52
N HIS A 229 2.12 6.16 34.47
CA HIS A 229 2.65 4.81 34.76
C HIS A 229 2.44 3.84 33.58
N LEU A 230 1.26 3.87 32.96
CA LEU A 230 0.96 3.06 31.78
C LEU A 230 1.81 3.49 30.57
N GLN A 231 2.05 4.79 30.39
CA GLN A 231 2.91 5.32 29.34
C GLN A 231 4.35 4.79 29.47
N ALA A 232 4.91 4.84 30.69
CA ALA A 232 6.25 4.32 30.94
C ALA A 232 6.40 2.83 30.58
N LEU A 233 5.35 2.02 30.79
CA LEU A 233 5.34 0.60 30.44
C LEU A 233 5.21 0.35 28.93
N LEU A 234 4.52 1.22 28.20
CA LEU A 234 4.47 1.17 26.75
C LEU A 234 5.83 1.54 26.14
N GLU A 235 6.47 2.59 26.67
CA GLU A 235 7.82 3.00 26.25
C GLU A 235 8.87 1.93 26.54
N SER A 236 8.72 1.16 27.62
CA SER A 236 9.58 0.02 27.95
C SER A 236 9.22 -1.29 27.22
N GLN A 237 8.20 -1.28 26.34
CA GLN A 237 7.66 -2.46 25.64
C GLN A 237 7.20 -3.61 26.57
N SER A 238 6.81 -3.29 27.82
CA SER A 238 6.35 -4.26 28.82
C SER A 238 4.85 -4.55 28.70
N GLU A 239 4.39 -5.06 27.55
CA GLU A 239 2.96 -5.22 27.22
C GLU A 239 2.16 -6.05 28.25
N ARG A 240 2.79 -7.08 28.84
CA ARG A 240 2.15 -7.96 29.82
C ARG A 240 1.86 -7.23 31.13
N GLU A 241 2.82 -6.44 31.60
CA GLU A 241 2.69 -5.66 32.84
C GLU A 241 1.69 -4.53 32.65
N PHE A 242 1.74 -3.86 31.48
CA PHE A 242 0.74 -2.88 31.07
C PHE A 242 -0.69 -3.44 31.16
N LEU A 243 -0.96 -4.61 30.57
CA LEU A 243 -2.30 -5.20 30.60
C LEU A 243 -2.77 -5.58 32.02
N ASN A 244 -1.86 -6.09 32.84
CA ASN A 244 -2.17 -6.44 34.23
C ASN A 244 -2.53 -5.20 35.06
N LEU A 245 -1.77 -4.11 34.90
CA LEU A 245 -2.04 -2.85 35.60
C LEU A 245 -3.30 -2.17 35.08
N LEU A 246 -3.50 -2.12 33.77
CA LEU A 246 -4.73 -1.59 33.17
C LEU A 246 -5.97 -2.32 33.67
N LYS A 247 -5.90 -3.65 33.80
CA LYS A 247 -6.97 -4.46 34.38
C LYS A 247 -7.21 -4.15 35.85
N ARG A 248 -6.13 -3.96 36.63
CA ARG A 248 -6.23 -3.59 38.06
C ARG A 248 -6.87 -2.21 38.23
N TYR A 249 -6.42 -1.20 37.49
CA TYR A 249 -6.99 0.15 37.55
C TYR A 249 -8.46 0.16 37.13
N SER A 250 -8.78 -0.48 36.01
CA SER A 250 -10.16 -0.52 35.51
C SER A 250 -11.12 -1.27 36.44
N ALA A 251 -10.62 -2.15 37.32
CA ALA A 251 -11.44 -2.87 38.30
C ALA A 251 -11.76 -2.04 39.56
N GLN A 252 -11.18 -0.85 39.75
CA GLN A 252 -11.40 -0.04 40.94
C GLN A 252 -12.83 0.53 40.98
N PRO A 253 -13.51 0.56 42.15
CA PRO A 253 -14.92 0.94 42.25
C PRO A 253 -15.27 2.34 41.74
N TRP A 254 -14.38 3.32 41.91
CA TRP A 254 -14.63 4.70 41.46
C TRP A 254 -14.55 4.87 39.94
N LEU A 255 -13.78 4.02 39.25
CA LEU A 255 -13.68 3.96 37.78
C LEU A 255 -14.83 3.17 37.13
N GLN A 256 -15.63 2.45 37.93
CA GLN A 256 -16.81 1.73 37.45
C GLN A 256 -18.03 2.64 37.27
N VAL A 257 -17.99 3.86 37.81
CA VAL A 257 -19.02 4.89 37.56
C VAL A 257 -19.00 5.27 36.09
N PHE A 258 -20.17 5.36 35.47
CA PHE A 258 -20.32 5.56 34.01
C PHE A 258 -19.47 6.73 33.47
N ASP A 259 -19.62 7.93 34.02
CA ASP A 259 -18.90 9.13 33.56
C ASP A 259 -17.37 8.98 33.69
N ARG A 260 -16.90 8.35 34.77
CA ARG A 260 -15.46 8.12 35.02
C ARG A 260 -14.90 7.04 34.12
N ARG A 261 -15.68 5.99 33.86
CA ARG A 261 -15.32 4.94 32.91
C ARG A 261 -15.19 5.51 31.49
N GLU A 262 -16.05 6.44 31.11
CA GLU A 262 -15.97 7.11 29.81
C GLU A 262 -14.72 8.00 29.72
N GLN A 263 -14.49 8.85 30.71
CA GLN A 263 -13.30 9.71 30.79
C GLN A 263 -11.99 8.90 30.79
N TRP A 264 -11.96 7.75 31.47
CA TRP A 264 -10.80 6.86 31.48
C TRP A 264 -10.52 6.25 30.11
N GLN A 265 -11.57 5.80 29.40
CA GLN A 265 -11.42 5.27 28.05
C GLN A 265 -10.95 6.36 27.06
N GLN A 266 -11.46 7.59 27.17
CA GLN A 266 -10.96 8.75 26.39
C GLN A 266 -9.46 8.98 26.65
N THR A 267 -9.05 8.98 27.92
CA THR A 267 -7.64 9.14 28.33
C THR A 267 -6.76 8.04 27.75
N LEU A 268 -7.25 6.79 27.74
CA LEU A 268 -6.56 5.66 27.15
C LEU A 268 -6.42 5.76 25.64
N LEU A 269 -7.44 6.25 24.92
CA LEU A 269 -7.32 6.48 23.48
C LEU A 269 -6.25 7.52 23.16
N HIS A 270 -6.20 8.62 23.90
CA HIS A 270 -5.16 9.63 23.73
C HIS A 270 -3.78 9.04 24.00
N LEU A 271 -3.63 8.25 25.07
CA LEU A 271 -2.39 7.55 25.35
C LEU A 271 -1.96 6.65 24.18
N LEU A 272 -2.86 5.82 23.65
CA LEU A 272 -2.56 4.94 22.51
C LEU A 272 -2.22 5.71 21.24
N ASN A 273 -2.84 6.87 21.01
CA ASN A 273 -2.50 7.69 19.86
C ASN A 273 -1.09 8.28 19.94
N ASP A 274 -0.66 8.65 21.15
CA ASP A 274 0.62 9.32 21.37
C ASP A 274 1.82 8.35 21.44
N THR A 275 1.57 7.04 21.59
CA THR A 275 2.62 6.03 21.76
C THR A 275 2.66 4.99 20.62
N GLU A 276 3.74 4.21 20.58
CA GLU A 276 3.84 3.01 19.75
C GLU A 276 3.37 1.77 20.51
N TRP A 277 2.65 0.88 19.82
CA TRP A 277 2.08 -0.35 20.38
C TRP A 277 1.88 -1.39 19.29
N SER A 278 1.75 -2.66 19.68
CA SER A 278 1.48 -3.77 18.76
C SER A 278 -0.02 -4.01 18.56
N VAL A 279 -0.43 -4.44 17.37
CA VAL A 279 -1.84 -4.77 17.07
C VAL A 279 -2.43 -5.78 18.06
N PRO A 280 -1.72 -6.86 18.46
CA PRO A 280 -2.24 -7.79 19.46
C PRO A 280 -2.49 -7.16 20.84
N LEU A 281 -1.74 -6.11 21.22
CA LEU A 281 -1.99 -5.37 22.45
C LEU A 281 -3.31 -4.61 22.36
N PHE A 282 -3.55 -3.89 21.26
CA PHE A 282 -4.79 -3.16 21.02
C PHE A 282 -6.02 -4.09 21.03
N ASP A 283 -5.93 -5.26 20.40
CA ASP A 283 -7.00 -6.26 20.43
C ASP A 283 -7.33 -6.73 21.86
N ARG A 284 -6.31 -6.92 22.71
CA ARG A 284 -6.51 -7.30 24.12
C ARG A 284 -7.13 -6.18 24.95
N ILE A 285 -6.76 -4.93 24.69
CA ILE A 285 -7.40 -3.76 25.31
C ILE A 285 -8.87 -3.71 24.89
N GLY A 286 -9.16 -3.89 23.60
CA GLY A 286 -10.51 -3.95 23.07
C GLY A 286 -11.35 -5.05 23.74
N GLN A 287 -10.78 -6.25 23.93
CA GLN A 287 -11.45 -7.33 24.66
C GLN A 287 -11.74 -6.99 26.14
N LEU A 288 -10.85 -6.25 26.79
CA LEU A 288 -11.01 -5.85 28.20
C LEU A 288 -12.18 -4.88 28.38
N PHE A 289 -12.32 -3.91 27.48
CA PHE A 289 -13.39 -2.91 27.56
C PHE A 289 -14.66 -3.28 26.78
N GLY A 290 -14.60 -4.32 25.97
CA GLY A 290 -15.69 -4.74 25.08
C GLY A 290 -15.81 -3.88 23.82
N TRP A 291 -14.69 -3.30 23.36
CA TRP A 291 -14.67 -2.50 22.13
C TRP A 291 -14.81 -3.39 20.90
N ASP A 292 -15.71 -3.01 20.00
CA ASP A 292 -16.01 -3.69 18.76
C ASP A 292 -16.42 -2.66 17.70
N HIS A 293 -15.51 -2.40 16.76
CA HIS A 293 -15.75 -1.46 15.66
C HIS A 293 -16.95 -1.88 14.80
N ASN A 294 -17.16 -3.18 14.55
CA ASN A 294 -18.25 -3.65 13.70
C ASN A 294 -19.63 -3.47 14.34
N LYS A 295 -19.69 -3.45 15.67
CA LYS A 295 -20.93 -3.21 16.43
C LYS A 295 -21.13 -1.74 16.80
N GLY A 296 -20.19 -0.85 16.44
CA GLY A 296 -20.19 0.54 16.88
C GLY A 296 -19.99 0.70 18.40
N LEU A 297 -19.44 -0.32 19.06
CA LEU A 297 -19.15 -0.28 20.50
C LEU A 297 -17.71 0.22 20.66
N HIS A 298 -17.51 1.53 20.72
CA HIS A 298 -16.18 2.10 20.90
C HIS A 298 -16.25 3.35 21.77
N PRO A 299 -15.13 3.74 22.39
CA PRO A 299 -15.05 4.96 23.16
C PRO A 299 -15.03 6.20 22.23
N GLN A 300 -15.47 7.33 22.77
CA GLN A 300 -15.30 8.64 22.13
C GLN A 300 -13.87 9.16 22.35
N PRO A 301 -13.36 10.07 21.50
CA PRO A 301 -13.99 10.60 20.28
C PRO A 301 -13.78 9.73 19.04
N ASP A 302 -14.78 9.70 18.16
CA ASP A 302 -14.86 8.81 16.99
C ASP A 302 -13.66 8.95 16.04
N TRP A 303 -13.22 10.19 15.78
CA TRP A 303 -12.09 10.45 14.87
C TRP A 303 -10.78 9.83 15.36
N LEU A 304 -10.57 9.76 16.68
CA LEU A 304 -9.37 9.18 17.28
C LEU A 304 -9.43 7.66 17.20
N TRP A 305 -10.61 7.10 17.46
CA TRP A 305 -10.86 5.68 17.24
C TRP A 305 -10.60 5.26 15.80
N ASP A 306 -11.14 5.99 14.82
CA ASP A 306 -10.96 5.70 13.39
C ASP A 306 -9.49 5.78 12.99
N THR A 307 -8.73 6.72 13.55
CA THR A 307 -7.28 6.85 13.31
C THR A 307 -6.52 5.62 13.82
N LEU A 308 -6.84 5.14 15.03
CA LEU A 308 -6.22 3.94 15.60
C LEU A 308 -6.60 2.67 14.82
N ILE A 309 -7.85 2.56 14.38
CA ILE A 309 -8.31 1.45 13.53
C ILE A 309 -7.60 1.47 12.17
N GLU A 310 -7.41 2.63 11.55
CA GLU A 310 -6.66 2.72 10.30
C GLU A 310 -5.19 2.29 10.50
N ARG A 311 -4.56 2.69 11.61
CA ARG A 311 -3.22 2.23 11.99
C ARG A 311 -3.17 0.71 12.19
N CYS A 312 -4.15 0.12 12.89
CA CYS A 312 -4.28 -1.33 13.02
C CYS A 312 -4.40 -2.03 11.67
N ASN A 313 -5.27 -1.52 10.79
CA ASN A 313 -5.49 -2.06 9.45
C ASN A 313 -4.21 -2.00 8.62
N GLN A 314 -3.47 -0.90 8.71
CA GLN A 314 -2.20 -0.69 8.02
C GLN A 314 -1.13 -1.70 8.47
N GLU A 315 -0.92 -1.85 9.78
CA GLU A 315 0.07 -2.80 10.32
C GLU A 315 -0.34 -4.26 10.04
N SER A 316 -1.60 -4.61 10.27
CA SER A 316 -2.11 -5.97 9.98
C SER A 316 -1.98 -6.33 8.49
N PHE A 317 -2.26 -5.38 7.60
CA PHE A 317 -2.08 -5.55 6.17
C PHE A 317 -0.60 -5.78 5.83
N TYR A 318 0.31 -5.00 6.41
CA TYR A 318 1.75 -5.12 6.17
C TYR A 318 2.32 -6.44 6.71
N ASP A 319 1.90 -6.89 7.89
CA ASP A 319 2.29 -8.17 8.47
C ASP A 319 1.80 -9.35 7.61
N ASN A 320 0.55 -9.30 7.14
CA ASN A 320 0.02 -10.28 6.20
C ASN A 320 0.81 -10.29 4.89
N LEU A 321 1.15 -9.11 4.38
CA LEU A 321 1.92 -8.95 3.15
C LEU A 321 3.34 -9.55 3.29
N ARG A 322 4.01 -9.32 4.43
CA ARG A 322 5.30 -9.94 4.76
C ARG A 322 5.17 -11.46 4.88
N ALA A 323 4.18 -11.95 5.61
CA ALA A 323 3.93 -13.38 5.77
C ALA A 323 3.66 -14.06 4.41
N LYS A 324 2.95 -13.39 3.49
CA LYS A 324 2.77 -13.87 2.11
C LYS A 324 4.10 -13.92 1.36
N ALA A 325 4.94 -12.88 1.45
CA ALA A 325 6.22 -12.81 0.77
C ALA A 325 7.21 -13.90 1.22
N GLU A 326 7.16 -14.30 2.49
CA GLU A 326 8.00 -15.34 3.10
C GLU A 326 7.44 -16.76 2.93
N SER A 327 6.21 -16.91 2.44
CA SER A 327 5.57 -18.21 2.35
C SER A 327 6.18 -19.13 1.28
N ASP A 328 6.26 -20.43 1.57
CA ASP A 328 6.74 -21.47 0.63
C ASP A 328 5.80 -21.69 -0.57
N ARG A 329 4.61 -21.06 -0.58
CA ARG A 329 3.59 -21.21 -1.62
C ARG A 329 3.87 -20.30 -2.81
N THR A 330 5.02 -20.49 -3.45
CA THR A 330 5.51 -19.68 -4.56
C THR A 330 4.62 -19.72 -5.82
N TRP A 331 3.63 -20.62 -5.90
CA TRP A 331 2.70 -20.73 -7.03
C TRP A 331 1.46 -19.83 -6.92
N ALA A 332 1.18 -19.26 -5.75
CA ALA A 332 -0.01 -18.41 -5.59
C ALA A 332 0.27 -16.99 -6.11
N ALA A 333 -0.62 -16.47 -6.95
CA ALA A 333 -0.48 -15.14 -7.56
C ALA A 333 -0.25 -14.01 -6.54
N ASP A 334 -1.02 -14.00 -5.46
CA ASP A 334 -0.87 -13.06 -4.34
C ASP A 334 0.52 -13.13 -3.68
N VAL A 335 1.08 -14.34 -3.54
CA VAL A 335 2.38 -14.57 -2.92
C VAL A 335 3.49 -14.08 -3.83
N GLN A 336 3.41 -14.36 -5.13
CA GLN A 336 4.38 -13.85 -6.10
C GLN A 336 4.37 -12.32 -6.18
N ALA A 337 3.19 -11.71 -6.15
CA ALA A 337 3.04 -10.25 -6.10
C ALA A 337 3.65 -9.65 -4.83
N ALA A 338 3.37 -10.26 -3.66
CA ALA A 338 3.96 -9.86 -2.39
C ALA A 338 5.48 -10.00 -2.37
N HIS A 339 6.00 -11.14 -2.85
CA HIS A 339 7.42 -11.43 -2.93
C HIS A 339 8.15 -10.46 -3.85
N LEU A 340 7.53 -10.08 -4.98
CA LEU A 340 8.08 -9.09 -5.89
C LEU A 340 8.24 -7.74 -5.20
N LEU A 341 7.18 -7.23 -4.54
CA LEU A 341 7.11 -5.86 -4.00
C LEU A 341 7.84 -5.66 -2.66
N ILE A 342 7.88 -6.67 -1.79
CA ILE A 342 8.47 -6.56 -0.44
C ILE A 342 9.99 -6.78 -0.45
N ASN A 343 10.47 -7.73 -1.25
CA ASN A 343 11.88 -8.12 -1.19
C ASN A 343 12.76 -7.17 -2.02
N PRO A 344 13.95 -6.76 -1.50
CA PRO A 344 14.89 -5.92 -2.23
C PRO A 344 15.60 -6.71 -3.34
N LEU A 345 14.90 -6.94 -4.44
CA LEU A 345 15.38 -7.76 -5.56
C LEU A 345 16.13 -6.91 -6.59
N LYS A 346 17.23 -7.46 -7.14
CA LYS A 346 17.94 -6.87 -8.29
C LYS A 346 17.11 -7.03 -9.58
N PRO A 347 17.28 -6.19 -10.61
CA PRO A 347 16.51 -6.27 -11.86
C PRO A 347 16.52 -7.64 -12.55
N ARG A 348 17.64 -8.38 -12.49
CA ARG A 348 17.72 -9.76 -13.02
C ARG A 348 16.84 -10.76 -12.26
N GLN A 349 16.79 -10.64 -10.93
CA GLN A 349 15.94 -11.50 -10.09
C GLN A 349 14.46 -11.15 -10.29
N GLN A 350 14.13 -9.86 -10.40
CA GLN A 350 12.78 -9.41 -10.73
C GLN A 350 12.31 -9.99 -12.06
N LYS A 351 13.16 -9.92 -13.10
CA LYS A 351 12.87 -10.52 -14.41
C LYS A 351 12.61 -12.02 -14.31
N LYS A 352 13.46 -12.77 -13.60
CA LYS A 352 13.30 -14.22 -13.40
C LYS A 352 11.94 -14.59 -12.78
N ILE A 353 11.46 -13.81 -11.81
CA ILE A 353 10.14 -14.01 -11.20
C ILE A 353 9.03 -13.68 -12.20
N ILE A 354 9.15 -12.54 -12.88
CA ILE A 354 8.17 -12.04 -13.86
C ILE A 354 8.01 -12.99 -15.06
N ASP A 355 9.06 -13.73 -15.44
CA ASP A 355 9.00 -14.66 -16.57
C ASP A 355 8.04 -15.83 -16.32
N GLY A 356 7.78 -16.16 -15.05
CA GLY A 356 6.76 -17.14 -14.67
C GLY A 356 5.34 -16.56 -14.52
N PHE A 357 5.14 -15.25 -14.70
CA PHE A 357 3.84 -14.63 -14.44
C PHE A 357 2.82 -14.96 -15.52
N GLY A 358 1.64 -15.42 -15.10
CA GLY A 358 0.44 -15.47 -15.91
C GLY A 358 -0.44 -14.23 -15.69
N GLN A 359 -1.69 -14.31 -16.14
CA GLN A 359 -2.63 -13.18 -16.05
C GLN A 359 -2.99 -12.86 -14.59
N ASN A 360 -3.09 -13.89 -13.73
CA ASN A 360 -3.51 -13.73 -12.34
C ASN A 360 -2.43 -13.03 -11.50
N GLU A 361 -1.16 -13.37 -11.75
CA GLU A 361 0.01 -12.81 -11.07
C GLU A 361 0.16 -11.32 -11.42
N TRP A 362 -0.02 -10.97 -12.69
CA TRP A 362 -0.05 -9.57 -13.13
C TRP A 362 -1.21 -8.78 -12.52
N GLN A 363 -2.41 -9.37 -12.45
CA GLN A 363 -3.57 -8.73 -11.83
C GLN A 363 -3.34 -8.54 -10.32
N ALA A 364 -2.78 -9.54 -9.62
CA ALA A 364 -2.45 -9.45 -8.20
C ALA A 364 -1.40 -8.35 -7.93
N CYS A 365 -0.38 -8.23 -8.78
CA CYS A 365 0.60 -7.12 -8.70
C CYS A 365 -0.09 -5.77 -8.86
N HIS A 366 -1.00 -5.64 -9.83
CA HIS A 366 -1.75 -4.41 -10.05
C HIS A 366 -2.62 -4.03 -8.84
N ASP A 367 -3.45 -4.95 -8.37
CA ASP A 367 -4.39 -4.72 -7.27
C ASP A 367 -3.65 -4.42 -5.95
N LEU A 368 -2.53 -5.10 -5.71
CA LEU A 368 -1.68 -4.84 -4.56
C LEU A 368 -1.00 -3.46 -4.63
N SER A 369 -0.51 -3.07 -5.81
CA SER A 369 0.10 -1.75 -6.03
C SER A 369 -0.92 -0.62 -5.87
N GLU A 370 -2.16 -0.81 -6.35
CA GLU A 370 -3.25 0.15 -6.12
C GLU A 370 -3.58 0.30 -4.64
N LYS A 371 -3.69 -0.81 -3.89
CA LYS A 371 -3.92 -0.77 -2.45
C LYS A 371 -2.82 -0.02 -1.71
N LEU A 372 -1.55 -0.31 -2.02
CA LEU A 372 -0.42 0.39 -1.40
C LEU A 372 -0.38 1.88 -1.74
N THR A 373 -0.74 2.25 -2.99
CA THR A 373 -0.67 3.65 -3.43
C THR A 373 -1.83 4.49 -2.90
N TRP A 374 -3.05 3.95 -2.91
CA TRP A 374 -4.27 4.71 -2.64
C TRP A 374 -4.88 4.47 -1.27
N ARG A 375 -4.70 3.27 -0.69
CA ARG A 375 -5.27 2.93 0.63
C ARG A 375 -4.27 3.10 1.76
N PHE A 376 -3.01 2.70 1.56
CA PHE A 376 -1.97 2.71 2.60
C PHE A 376 -0.68 3.42 2.15
N PRO A 377 -0.74 4.72 1.84
CA PRO A 377 0.39 5.46 1.25
C PRO A 377 1.62 5.52 2.18
N GLU A 378 1.42 5.49 3.49
CA GLU A 378 2.52 5.51 4.46
C GLU A 378 3.42 4.26 4.37
N LEU A 379 2.86 3.12 3.97
CA LEU A 379 3.62 1.88 3.81
C LEU A 379 4.64 1.95 2.66
N LEU A 380 4.46 2.85 1.70
CA LEU A 380 5.41 3.04 0.60
C LEU A 380 6.81 3.40 1.10
N ALA A 381 6.92 4.08 2.25
CA ALA A 381 8.21 4.41 2.85
C ALA A 381 8.96 3.20 3.40
N ARG A 382 8.25 2.11 3.72
CA ARG A 382 8.83 0.84 4.24
C ARG A 382 9.19 -0.14 3.13
N LEU A 383 8.79 0.13 1.89
CA LEU A 383 9.10 -0.72 0.74
C LEU A 383 10.52 -0.45 0.21
N PRO A 384 11.15 -1.43 -0.45
CA PRO A 384 12.49 -1.27 -1.03
C PRO A 384 12.52 -0.21 -2.16
N TYR A 385 11.38 0.02 -2.82
CA TYR A 385 11.22 1.00 -3.88
C TYR A 385 10.00 1.88 -3.56
N ALA A 386 10.18 3.21 -3.65
CA ALA A 386 9.13 4.19 -3.32
C ALA A 386 7.92 4.15 -4.28
N ASP A 387 8.12 3.74 -5.53
CA ASP A 387 7.05 3.56 -6.51
C ASP A 387 6.55 2.12 -6.48
N ALA A 388 5.34 1.87 -5.97
CA ALA A 388 4.72 0.54 -5.97
C ALA A 388 4.52 -0.03 -7.39
N PHE A 389 4.49 0.82 -8.42
CA PHE A 389 4.32 0.40 -9.82
C PHE A 389 5.65 0.21 -10.57
N TYR A 390 6.81 0.12 -9.89
CA TYR A 390 8.10 -0.03 -10.55
C TYR A 390 8.17 -1.21 -11.53
N TRP A 391 7.40 -2.28 -11.28
CA TRP A 391 7.33 -3.46 -12.14
C TRP A 391 6.79 -3.15 -13.55
N ARG A 392 6.09 -2.03 -13.73
CA ARG A 392 5.63 -1.55 -15.05
C ARG A 392 6.76 -1.30 -16.05
N ARG A 393 8.02 -1.18 -15.59
CA ARG A 393 9.19 -1.10 -16.47
C ARG A 393 9.45 -2.39 -17.25
N PHE A 394 9.06 -3.53 -16.69
CA PHE A 394 9.15 -4.84 -17.33
C PHE A 394 7.92 -5.18 -18.17
N PHE A 395 6.84 -4.40 -17.99
CA PHE A 395 5.57 -4.67 -18.62
C PHE A 395 5.62 -4.38 -20.15
N PRO A 396 5.26 -5.37 -20.99
CA PRO A 396 5.10 -5.12 -22.41
C PRO A 396 3.94 -4.16 -22.61
N ARG A 397 4.13 -3.19 -23.48
CA ARG A 397 3.17 -2.14 -23.80
C ARG A 397 2.71 -2.40 -25.22
N PRO A 398 1.40 -2.59 -25.43
CA PRO A 398 0.88 -2.76 -26.76
C PRO A 398 1.11 -1.47 -27.53
N ILE A 399 1.37 -1.64 -28.82
CA ILE A 399 1.28 -0.52 -29.75
C ILE A 399 -0.22 -0.32 -29.99
N ALA A 400 -0.72 0.89 -29.70
CA ALA A 400 -2.15 1.18 -29.83
C ALA A 400 -2.66 0.74 -31.22
N ALA A 401 -3.79 0.04 -31.23
CA ALA A 401 -4.36 -0.57 -32.43
C ALA A 401 -4.72 0.45 -33.52
N GLU A 402 -4.67 1.75 -33.22
CA GLU A 402 -4.93 2.82 -34.18
C GLU A 402 -3.66 3.30 -34.91
N THR A 403 -2.45 2.96 -34.43
CA THR A 403 -1.21 3.50 -35.01
C THR A 403 -0.90 2.97 -36.41
N TRP A 404 -1.33 1.75 -36.74
CA TRP A 404 -1.07 1.16 -38.07
C TRP A 404 -1.74 1.94 -39.20
N VAL A 405 -2.89 2.59 -38.94
CA VAL A 405 -3.57 3.44 -39.94
C VAL A 405 -2.71 4.65 -40.27
N ARG A 406 -2.02 5.24 -39.28
CA ARG A 406 -1.09 6.37 -39.51
C ARG A 406 0.16 5.93 -40.26
N VAL A 407 0.72 4.78 -39.88
CA VAL A 407 1.88 4.21 -40.60
C VAL A 407 1.51 3.92 -42.05
N TRP A 408 0.32 3.36 -42.29
CA TRP A 408 -0.20 3.15 -43.65
C TRP A 408 -0.34 4.45 -44.43
N ALA A 409 -0.98 5.47 -43.85
CA ALA A 409 -1.14 6.76 -44.52
C ALA A 409 0.22 7.41 -44.85
N ALA A 410 1.19 7.33 -43.95
CA ALA A 410 2.53 7.86 -44.16
C ALA A 410 3.29 7.12 -45.26
N ILE A 411 3.24 5.78 -45.29
CA ILE A 411 3.87 4.97 -46.34
C ILE A 411 3.16 5.19 -47.70
N ALA A 412 1.83 5.27 -47.72
CA ALA A 412 1.07 5.54 -48.94
C ALA A 412 1.42 6.92 -49.52
N LEU A 413 1.54 7.94 -48.67
CA LEU A 413 1.98 9.27 -49.07
C LEU A 413 3.42 9.26 -49.61
N ALA A 414 4.33 8.53 -48.96
CA ALA A 414 5.70 8.40 -49.42
C ALA A 414 5.81 7.65 -50.76
N LEU A 415 5.02 6.58 -50.95
CA LEU A 415 4.91 5.88 -52.24
C LEU A 415 4.37 6.83 -53.32
N CYS A 416 3.31 7.58 -53.04
CA CYS A 416 2.77 8.56 -53.99
C CYS A 416 3.84 9.57 -54.45
N LEU A 417 4.60 10.13 -53.51
CA LEU A 417 5.72 11.04 -53.81
C LEU A 417 6.87 10.36 -54.57
N PHE A 418 7.12 9.08 -54.30
CA PHE A 418 8.11 8.29 -55.05
C PHE A 418 7.67 8.09 -56.51
N TYR A 419 6.44 7.62 -56.73
CA TYR A 419 5.87 7.40 -58.06
C TYR A 419 5.70 8.70 -58.86
N LEU A 420 5.51 9.84 -58.20
CA LEU A 420 5.45 11.16 -58.84
C LEU A 420 6.73 11.48 -59.66
N GLY A 421 7.88 10.95 -59.23
CA GLY A 421 9.16 11.12 -59.92
C GLY A 421 9.34 10.21 -61.13
N LEU A 422 8.43 9.28 -61.41
CA LEU A 422 8.50 8.40 -62.58
C LEU A 422 7.82 9.04 -63.80
N GLU A 423 8.23 8.62 -65.00
CA GLU A 423 7.74 9.20 -66.26
C GLU A 423 6.26 8.88 -66.56
N LYS A 424 5.74 7.74 -66.09
CA LYS A 424 4.35 7.30 -66.35
C LYS A 424 3.37 7.79 -65.28
N ARG A 425 2.75 8.94 -65.54
CA ARG A 425 1.86 9.65 -64.60
C ARG A 425 0.37 9.41 -64.88
N ASP A 426 -0.06 8.16 -64.74
CA ASP A 426 -1.49 7.81 -64.79
C ASP A 426 -2.10 7.83 -63.38
N ALA A 427 -3.41 8.10 -63.27
CA ALA A 427 -4.13 8.10 -61.98
C ALA A 427 -3.99 6.76 -61.23
N ALA A 428 -3.88 5.65 -61.97
CA ALA A 428 -3.59 4.33 -61.42
C ALA A 428 -2.25 4.29 -60.67
N ASN A 429 -1.18 4.85 -61.26
CA ASN A 429 0.17 4.83 -60.70
C ASN A 429 0.36 5.84 -59.57
N LEU A 430 -0.36 6.95 -59.58
CA LEU A 430 -0.19 8.03 -58.60
C LEU A 430 -1.03 7.83 -57.33
N ILE A 431 -2.14 7.09 -57.39
CA ILE A 431 -3.09 6.99 -56.26
C ILE A 431 -3.36 5.54 -55.88
N PHE A 432 -3.86 4.73 -56.83
CA PHE A 432 -4.34 3.38 -56.52
C PHE A 432 -3.21 2.41 -56.17
N ILE A 433 -2.14 2.38 -56.98
CA ILE A 433 -0.98 1.53 -56.75
C ILE A 433 -0.31 1.86 -55.40
N PRO A 434 0.03 3.12 -55.07
CA PRO A 434 0.58 3.49 -53.76
C PRO A 434 -0.27 3.06 -52.56
N MET A 435 -1.59 3.24 -52.62
CA MET A 435 -2.49 2.85 -51.52
C MET A 435 -2.52 1.35 -51.29
N ILE A 436 -2.58 0.56 -52.38
CA ILE A 436 -2.60 -0.91 -52.31
C ILE A 436 -1.23 -1.43 -51.85
N PHE A 437 -0.14 -0.94 -52.44
CA PHE A 437 1.21 -1.38 -52.09
C PHE A 437 1.61 -1.00 -50.67
N ALA A 438 1.08 0.10 -50.10
CA ALA A 438 1.30 0.47 -48.71
C ALA A 438 0.73 -0.55 -47.71
N CYS A 439 -0.25 -1.37 -48.09
CA CYS A 439 -0.78 -2.42 -47.21
C CYS A 439 0.25 -3.51 -46.90
N VAL A 440 1.13 -3.85 -47.85
CA VAL A 440 2.14 -4.91 -47.72
C VAL A 440 3.14 -4.61 -46.59
N PRO A 441 3.88 -3.48 -46.57
CA PRO A 441 4.80 -3.17 -45.50
C PRO A 441 4.08 -2.95 -44.18
N VAL A 442 2.85 -2.41 -44.17
CA VAL A 442 2.08 -2.22 -42.93
C VAL A 442 1.69 -3.55 -42.30
N TRP A 443 1.26 -4.52 -43.11
CA TRP A 443 0.95 -5.86 -42.62
C TRP A 443 2.20 -6.56 -42.11
N PHE A 444 3.32 -6.44 -42.85
CA PHE A 444 4.61 -6.92 -42.39
C PHE A 444 5.04 -6.28 -41.06
N PHE A 445 4.97 -4.95 -40.93
CA PHE A 445 5.30 -4.26 -39.67
C PHE A 445 4.38 -4.66 -38.54
N ARG A 446 3.08 -4.86 -38.80
CA ARG A 446 2.15 -5.33 -37.78
C ARG A 446 2.56 -6.70 -37.24
N PHE A 447 2.94 -7.63 -38.12
CA PHE A 447 3.43 -8.95 -37.72
C PHE A 447 4.82 -8.90 -37.05
N ALA A 448 5.75 -8.14 -37.63
CA ALA A 448 7.09 -7.96 -37.08
C ALA A 448 7.05 -7.31 -35.70
N LEU A 449 6.17 -6.31 -35.49
CA LEU A 449 6.01 -5.64 -34.20
C LEU A 449 5.34 -6.55 -33.15
N SER A 450 4.44 -7.46 -33.52
CA SER A 450 3.93 -8.45 -32.55
C SER A 450 5.02 -9.40 -32.06
N TRP A 451 5.95 -9.79 -32.95
CA TRP A 451 7.15 -10.56 -32.56
C TRP A 451 8.18 -9.70 -31.81
N TRP A 452 8.30 -8.42 -32.16
CA TRP A 452 9.21 -7.47 -31.52
C TRP A 452 8.93 -7.28 -30.02
N VAL A 453 7.65 -7.32 -29.62
CA VAL A 453 7.28 -7.24 -28.20
C VAL A 453 7.86 -8.42 -27.41
N VAL A 454 7.82 -9.63 -27.98
CA VAL A 454 8.41 -10.83 -27.35
C VAL A 454 9.93 -10.71 -27.33
N LEU A 455 10.56 -10.34 -28.45
CA LEU A 455 12.02 -10.19 -28.52
C LEU A 455 12.55 -9.16 -27.50
N THR A 456 11.87 -8.01 -27.39
CA THR A 456 12.27 -6.96 -26.44
C THR A 456 12.04 -7.34 -24.98
N ALA A 457 11.10 -8.24 -24.68
CA ALA A 457 10.94 -8.79 -23.34
C ALA A 457 12.17 -9.60 -22.89
N HIS A 458 12.84 -10.30 -23.81
CA HIS A 458 14.08 -11.04 -23.51
C HIS A 458 15.25 -10.09 -23.23
N VAL A 459 15.34 -9.00 -24.01
CA VAL A 459 16.45 -8.03 -23.95
C VAL A 459 16.14 -6.87 -22.97
N ILE A 460 15.10 -6.99 -22.13
CA ILE A 460 14.63 -5.88 -21.30
C ILE A 460 15.65 -5.42 -20.25
N VAL A 461 16.38 -6.36 -19.64
CA VAL A 461 17.41 -6.04 -18.63
C VAL A 461 18.60 -5.29 -19.24
N PRO A 462 19.23 -5.77 -20.33
CA PRO A 462 20.27 -4.99 -21.00
C PRO A 462 19.74 -3.67 -21.61
N ASP A 463 18.49 -3.62 -22.08
CA ASP A 463 17.87 -2.37 -22.57
C ASP A 463 17.70 -1.33 -21.45
N LEU A 464 17.28 -1.75 -20.26
CA LEU A 464 17.21 -0.89 -19.07
C LEU A 464 18.58 -0.32 -18.70
N TRP A 465 19.62 -1.16 -18.67
CA TRP A 465 20.99 -0.73 -18.41
C TRP A 465 21.49 0.28 -19.46
N LEU A 466 21.25 -0.02 -20.74
CA LEU A 466 21.63 0.85 -21.85
C LEU A 466 20.91 2.20 -21.78
N THR A 467 19.62 2.17 -21.43
CA THR A 467 18.78 3.36 -21.30
C THR A 467 19.23 4.24 -20.14
N GLU A 468 19.57 3.67 -18.99
CA GLU A 468 20.09 4.41 -17.83
C GLU A 468 21.45 5.06 -18.12
N GLY A 469 22.28 4.43 -18.96
CA GLY A 469 23.57 4.97 -19.38
C GLY A 469 23.48 6.08 -20.42
N LEU A 470 22.54 5.98 -21.37
CA LEU A 470 22.43 6.90 -22.51
C LEU A 470 21.47 8.07 -22.29
N ILE A 471 20.38 7.86 -21.55
CA ILE A 471 19.31 8.85 -21.38
C ILE A 471 19.35 9.41 -19.95
N PRO A 472 19.61 10.73 -19.77
CA PRO A 472 19.57 11.35 -18.45
C PRO A 472 18.21 11.19 -17.78
N ARG A 473 18.20 10.87 -16.47
CA ARG A 473 16.97 10.71 -15.67
C ARG A 473 16.01 11.91 -15.74
N LYS A 474 16.52 13.12 -15.99
CA LYS A 474 15.68 14.33 -16.17
C LYS A 474 14.69 14.22 -17.33
N TRP A 475 15.04 13.49 -18.40
CA TRP A 475 14.23 13.37 -19.62
C TRP A 475 13.36 12.11 -19.59
N ASN A 476 13.71 11.13 -18.77
CA ASN A 476 13.02 9.85 -18.64
C ASN A 476 12.95 9.39 -17.17
N PRO A 477 12.23 10.12 -16.30
CA PRO A 477 12.23 9.87 -14.85
C PRO A 477 11.69 8.48 -14.49
N ASP A 478 10.71 7.99 -15.24
CA ASP A 478 10.02 6.72 -14.99
C ASP A 478 10.54 5.57 -15.88
N THR A 479 11.64 5.77 -16.61
CA THR A 479 12.16 4.78 -17.60
C THR A 479 11.11 4.33 -18.63
N ARG A 480 10.19 5.24 -18.99
CA ARG A 480 9.09 4.97 -19.94
C ARG A 480 9.59 4.71 -21.36
N TRP A 481 10.70 5.34 -21.75
CA TRP A 481 11.31 5.20 -23.07
C TRP A 481 12.56 4.34 -22.97
N LEU A 482 12.55 3.21 -23.66
CA LEU A 482 13.65 2.26 -23.75
C LEU A 482 14.32 2.34 -25.11
N VAL A 483 15.66 2.33 -25.12
CA VAL A 483 16.48 2.59 -26.31
C VAL A 483 16.31 1.52 -27.38
N ILE A 484 16.42 0.24 -27.03
CA ILE A 484 16.29 -0.84 -28.01
C ILE A 484 14.81 -0.94 -28.40
N ARG A 485 13.94 -1.08 -27.41
CA ARG A 485 12.52 -1.33 -27.63
C ARG A 485 11.82 -0.27 -28.47
N HIS A 486 12.10 1.02 -28.24
CA HIS A 486 11.49 2.11 -29.01
C HIS A 486 12.40 2.67 -30.09
N GLY A 487 13.72 2.64 -29.92
CA GLY A 487 14.65 3.19 -30.91
C GLY A 487 14.75 2.36 -32.18
N VAL A 488 14.82 1.03 -32.08
CA VAL A 488 14.99 0.17 -33.27
C VAL A 488 13.83 0.32 -34.26
N PRO A 489 12.53 0.26 -33.87
CA PRO A 489 11.44 0.53 -34.80
C PRO A 489 11.52 1.90 -35.48
N GLN A 490 11.99 2.93 -34.76
CA GLN A 490 12.13 4.28 -35.29
C GLN A 490 13.26 4.38 -36.33
N VAL A 491 14.38 3.70 -36.09
CA VAL A 491 15.49 3.61 -37.05
C VAL A 491 15.07 2.86 -38.32
N VAL A 492 14.31 1.77 -38.18
CA VAL A 492 13.79 1.03 -39.35
C VAL A 492 12.86 1.91 -40.18
N MET A 493 11.96 2.67 -39.55
CA MET A 493 11.11 3.63 -40.27
C MET A 493 11.91 4.74 -40.95
N LEU A 494 12.94 5.26 -40.28
CA LEU A 494 13.85 6.26 -40.85
C LEU A 494 14.54 5.72 -42.11
N LEU A 495 15.08 4.50 -42.05
CA LEU A 495 15.71 3.84 -43.19
C LEU A 495 14.71 3.60 -44.32
N LEU A 496 13.48 3.18 -44.01
CA LEU A 496 12.43 2.99 -45.01
C LEU A 496 12.12 4.30 -45.76
N PHE A 497 11.86 5.40 -45.04
CA PHE A 497 11.59 6.69 -45.68
C PHE A 497 12.81 7.25 -46.41
N SER A 498 14.02 6.99 -45.90
CA SER A 498 15.26 7.35 -46.60
C SER A 498 15.45 6.57 -47.90
N LEU A 499 15.10 5.28 -47.92
CA LEU A 499 15.18 4.45 -49.13
C LEU A 499 14.19 4.93 -50.19
N MET A 500 12.97 5.30 -49.77
CA MET A 500 11.91 5.74 -50.68
C MET A 500 12.11 7.16 -51.19
N LEU A 501 12.49 8.10 -50.32
CA LEU A 501 12.48 9.54 -50.62
C LEU A 501 13.86 10.20 -50.50
N GLY A 502 14.90 9.44 -50.21
CA GLY A 502 16.25 9.96 -50.01
C GLY A 502 16.37 10.81 -48.73
N PRO A 503 17.32 11.75 -48.68
CA PRO A 503 17.56 12.57 -47.48
C PRO A 503 16.36 13.45 -47.10
N LEU A 504 15.53 13.86 -48.07
CA LEU A 504 14.30 14.62 -47.79
C LEU A 504 13.28 13.78 -47.01
N GLY A 505 13.16 12.48 -47.32
CA GLY A 505 12.35 11.54 -46.55
C GLY A 505 12.81 11.40 -45.11
N ALA A 506 14.13 11.24 -44.92
CA ALA A 506 14.74 11.13 -43.61
C ALA A 506 14.50 12.40 -42.76
N LEU A 507 14.71 13.58 -43.34
CA LEU A 507 14.46 14.86 -42.67
C LEU A 507 12.98 15.05 -42.30
N THR A 508 12.07 14.65 -43.19
CA THR A 508 10.62 14.73 -42.94
C THR A 508 10.23 13.86 -41.76
N TYR A 509 10.75 12.63 -41.71
CA TYR A 509 10.46 11.69 -40.62
C TYR A 509 11.04 12.16 -39.28
N VAL A 510 12.33 12.52 -39.25
CA VAL A 510 12.98 12.98 -38.01
C VAL A 510 12.35 14.28 -37.51
N GLY A 511 12.07 15.23 -38.41
CA GLY A 511 11.43 16.50 -38.04
C GLY A 511 10.04 16.30 -37.45
N THR A 512 9.19 15.47 -38.08
CA THR A 512 7.85 15.18 -37.55
C THR A 512 7.88 14.46 -36.19
N LEU A 513 8.85 13.56 -35.98
CA LEU A 513 9.07 12.89 -34.70
C LEU A 513 9.51 13.89 -33.60
N LEU A 514 10.53 14.71 -33.87
CA LEU A 514 11.06 15.69 -32.91
C LEU A 514 10.01 16.73 -32.52
N ILE A 515 9.26 17.26 -33.49
CA ILE A 515 8.18 18.21 -33.20
C ILE A 515 7.11 17.54 -32.34
N GLY A 516 6.81 16.25 -32.55
CA GLY A 516 5.85 15.51 -31.73
C GLY A 516 6.26 15.34 -30.27
N LEU A 517 7.56 15.18 -30.03
CA LEU A 517 8.14 15.05 -28.70
C LEU A 517 8.16 16.41 -27.96
N VAL A 518 8.45 17.49 -28.67
CA VAL A 518 8.62 18.83 -28.07
C VAL A 518 7.30 19.59 -27.96
N HIS A 519 6.44 19.53 -28.98
CA HIS A 519 5.23 20.32 -29.05
C HIS A 519 4.03 19.55 -28.49
N LYS A 520 3.62 19.89 -27.26
CA LYS A 520 2.56 19.18 -26.51
C LYS A 520 1.12 19.56 -26.87
N ARG A 521 0.89 20.67 -27.59
CA ARG A 521 -0.47 21.07 -28.01
C ARG A 521 -1.03 20.08 -29.03
N ARG A 522 -2.32 19.76 -28.92
CA ARG A 522 -3.05 18.83 -29.79
C ARG A 522 -4.29 19.54 -30.35
N ILE A 523 -4.70 19.19 -31.57
CA ILE A 523 -5.82 19.86 -32.26
C ILE A 523 -7.14 19.18 -31.87
N GLY A 524 -7.81 19.70 -30.85
CA GLY A 524 -9.13 19.22 -30.40
C GLY A 524 -9.09 18.02 -29.46
N SER A 525 -10.27 17.50 -29.13
CA SER A 525 -10.49 16.35 -28.23
C SER A 525 -11.27 15.25 -28.96
N LEU A 526 -10.89 13.99 -28.73
CA LEU A 526 -11.62 12.84 -29.26
C LEU A 526 -12.85 12.55 -28.41
N ASP A 527 -14.01 12.37 -29.04
CA ASP A 527 -15.20 11.84 -28.40
C ASP A 527 -15.00 10.33 -28.12
N PRO A 528 -15.01 9.89 -26.84
CA PRO A 528 -14.82 8.49 -26.46
C PRO A 528 -15.85 7.53 -27.06
N GLN A 529 -17.07 8.00 -27.34
CA GLN A 529 -18.12 7.15 -27.89
C GLN A 529 -17.91 6.89 -29.39
N LEU A 530 -17.36 7.88 -30.10
CA LEU A 530 -17.09 7.79 -31.53
C LEU A 530 -15.84 6.95 -31.82
N SER A 531 -14.80 7.02 -30.97
CA SER A 531 -13.62 6.15 -31.07
C SER A 531 -13.98 4.68 -30.90
N HIS A 532 -14.87 4.35 -29.95
CA HIS A 532 -15.32 2.98 -29.75
C HIS A 532 -16.13 2.43 -30.95
N ARG A 533 -16.98 3.25 -31.57
CA ARG A 533 -17.81 2.81 -32.70
C ARG A 533 -17.06 2.73 -34.03
N ARG A 534 -16.09 3.62 -34.27
CA ARG A 534 -15.37 3.73 -35.56
C ARG A 534 -13.87 4.00 -35.37
N PRO A 535 -13.10 3.01 -34.89
CA PRO A 535 -11.70 3.19 -34.50
C PRO A 535 -10.77 3.59 -35.66
N TRP A 536 -11.11 3.22 -36.90
CA TRP A 536 -10.31 3.57 -38.07
C TRP A 536 -10.47 5.03 -38.52
N LEU A 537 -11.63 5.66 -38.25
CA LEU A 537 -11.86 7.09 -38.54
C LEU A 537 -11.19 7.99 -37.50
N THR A 538 -11.15 7.56 -36.23
CA THR A 538 -10.49 8.29 -35.15
C THR A 538 -8.97 8.21 -35.23
N ALA A 539 -8.43 7.13 -35.82
CA ALA A 539 -7.00 6.93 -35.98
C ALA A 539 -6.30 8.07 -36.77
N LEU A 540 -6.97 8.64 -37.78
CA LEU A 540 -6.47 9.77 -38.59
C LEU A 540 -6.93 11.15 -38.08
N HIS A 541 -7.59 11.20 -36.92
CA HIS A 541 -8.18 12.44 -36.42
C HIS A 541 -7.10 13.45 -36.00
N TRP A 542 -7.39 14.74 -36.21
CA TRP A 542 -6.49 15.87 -35.96
C TRP A 542 -6.01 15.97 -34.51
N ALA A 543 -6.78 15.46 -33.54
CA ALA A 543 -6.43 15.41 -32.10
C ALA A 543 -5.13 14.67 -31.80
N HIS A 544 -4.65 13.85 -32.72
CA HIS A 544 -3.39 13.13 -32.56
C HIS A 544 -2.16 13.90 -33.02
N PHE A 545 -2.35 14.96 -33.78
CA PHE A 545 -1.29 15.78 -34.33
C PHE A 545 -1.21 17.12 -33.62
N SER A 546 0.01 17.63 -33.53
CA SER A 546 0.22 19.03 -33.19
C SER A 546 0.12 19.90 -34.45
N PRO A 547 -0.32 21.17 -34.35
CA PRO A 547 -0.46 22.05 -35.52
C PRO A 547 0.87 22.27 -36.24
N LEU A 548 1.97 22.32 -35.48
CA LEU A 548 3.32 22.45 -36.03
C LEU A 548 3.73 21.20 -36.81
N GLN A 549 3.42 19.99 -36.31
CA GLN A 549 3.71 18.75 -37.05
C GLN A 549 3.02 18.71 -38.41
N LEU A 550 1.76 19.12 -38.48
CA LEU A 550 0.99 19.12 -39.72
C LEU A 550 1.51 20.17 -40.70
N LEU A 551 1.78 21.39 -40.20
CA LEU A 551 2.38 22.44 -41.01
C LEU A 551 3.72 21.97 -41.60
N PHE A 552 4.59 21.41 -40.76
CA PHE A 552 5.89 20.89 -41.19
C PHE A 552 5.74 19.75 -42.21
N LEU A 553 4.81 18.81 -41.98
CA LEU A 553 4.53 17.72 -42.92
C LEU A 553 4.07 18.27 -44.28
N VAL A 554 3.13 19.22 -44.31
CA VAL A 554 2.63 19.84 -45.55
C VAL A 554 3.77 20.53 -46.30
N VAL A 555 4.58 21.36 -45.62
CA VAL A 555 5.73 22.03 -46.23
C VAL A 555 6.73 21.03 -46.80
N MET A 556 7.11 20.00 -46.04
CA MET A 556 8.06 19.00 -46.49
C MET A 556 7.54 18.14 -47.65
N THR A 557 6.24 17.83 -47.66
CA THR A 557 5.62 17.11 -48.78
C THR A 557 5.65 17.95 -50.06
N ALA A 558 5.40 19.26 -49.97
CA ALA A 558 5.50 20.17 -51.11
C ALA A 558 6.94 20.28 -51.63
N ILE A 559 7.93 20.42 -50.74
CA ILE A 559 9.36 20.45 -51.11
C ILE A 559 9.78 19.15 -51.79
N THR A 560 9.37 18.00 -51.23
CA THR A 560 9.70 16.68 -51.78
C THR A 560 9.03 16.49 -53.14
N ALA A 561 7.76 16.89 -53.29
CA ALA A 561 7.06 16.84 -54.58
C ALA A 561 7.73 17.71 -55.64
N ALA A 562 8.11 18.95 -55.29
CA ALA A 562 8.80 19.85 -56.20
C ALA A 562 10.18 19.30 -56.63
N SER A 563 10.94 18.72 -55.70
CA SER A 563 12.19 18.04 -56.01
C SER A 563 11.99 16.86 -56.98
N ARG A 564 10.93 16.06 -56.78
CA ARG A 564 10.58 14.93 -57.66
C ARG A 564 10.11 15.36 -59.05
N LEU A 565 9.54 16.55 -59.18
CA LEU A 565 9.13 17.15 -60.45
C LEU A 565 10.30 17.82 -61.20
N GLY A 566 11.51 17.84 -60.63
CA GLY A 566 12.72 18.34 -61.27
C GLY A 566 13.09 19.79 -60.90
N PHE A 567 12.40 20.41 -59.93
CA PHE A 567 12.79 21.72 -59.41
C PHE A 567 14.00 21.60 -58.47
N SER A 568 15.00 22.46 -58.65
CA SER A 568 16.17 22.50 -57.77
C SER A 568 15.86 23.19 -56.44
N LEU A 569 16.45 22.74 -55.33
CA LEU A 569 16.26 23.32 -54.00
C LEU A 569 16.63 24.81 -53.94
N SER A 570 17.61 25.24 -54.75
CA SER A 570 18.01 26.65 -54.88
C SER A 570 16.98 27.54 -55.57
N GLN A 571 16.05 26.98 -56.34
CA GLN A 571 14.94 27.73 -56.96
C GLN A 571 13.72 27.86 -56.03
N LEU A 572 13.59 26.98 -55.04
CA LEU A 572 12.44 26.94 -54.12
C LEU A 572 12.64 27.78 -52.86
N MET A 573 13.89 28.09 -52.48
CA MET A 573 14.23 29.04 -51.43
C MET A 573 14.97 30.23 -52.04
N PRO A 574 14.27 31.26 -52.55
CA PRO A 574 14.93 32.54 -52.81
C PRO A 574 15.41 33.06 -51.46
N GLY A 575 16.72 33.33 -51.36
CA GLY A 575 17.37 33.82 -50.14
C GLY A 575 16.74 35.09 -49.59
#